data_AF-A0A370QJR4-F1
#
_entry.id   AF-A0A370QJR4-F1
#
_cell.length_a   1.000
_cell.length_b   1.000
_cell.length_c   1.000
_cell.angle_alpha   90.00
_cell.angle_beta   90.00
_cell.angle_gamma   90.00
#
_symmetry.space_group_name_H-M   'P 1'
#
loop_
_entity.id
_entity.type
_entity.pdbx_description
1 polymer ?
#
loop_
_entity_poly.entity_id
_entity_poly.type
_entity_poly.pdbx_seq_one_letter_code
_entity_poly.pdbx_strand_id
1 'polypeptide(L)'
;MYIFPTLKATNTTFKICNGLFGNEHHKSNPANAFRHALWNVLICQKVFKETKNKQKSVFFAQKMTDLYEKVTQNEPMDEAMDLHNNAVGRICFLNNLDKNEEETINFLQKKAENAQKVVTIDEMKKLQKELVYISG
;
A
#
# COMPACT_ATOMS: atom_id res chain seq x y z
N MET A 1 -18.39 -4.38 10.07
CA MET A 1 -17.22 -4.67 9.20
C MET A 1 -17.13 -3.55 8.17
N TYR A 2 -15.95 -2.94 7.94
CA TYR A 2 -15.80 -1.76 7.08
C TYR A 2 -15.72 -2.11 5.58
N ILE A 3 -16.70 -2.87 5.10
CA ILE A 3 -16.73 -3.43 3.74
C ILE A 3 -16.84 -2.31 2.70
N PHE A 4 -17.83 -1.42 2.84
CA PHE A 4 -18.01 -0.30 1.92
C PHE A 4 -16.80 0.66 1.88
N PRO A 5 -16.22 1.08 3.02
CA PRO A 5 -14.94 1.80 3.04
C PRO A 5 -13.83 1.12 2.25
N THR A 6 -13.70 -0.21 2.40
CA THR A 6 -12.66 -0.99 1.73
C THR A 6 -12.89 -1.05 0.23
N LEU A 7 -14.11 -1.39 -0.21
CA LEU A 7 -14.46 -1.43 -1.64
C LEU A 7 -14.23 -0.07 -2.32
N LYS A 8 -14.62 1.03 -1.65
CA LYS A 8 -14.38 2.37 -2.16
C LYS A 8 -12.88 2.69 -2.24
N ALA A 9 -12.11 2.35 -1.22
CA ALA A 9 -10.66 2.53 -1.22
C ALA A 9 -10.00 1.74 -2.36
N THR A 10 -10.35 0.46 -2.51
CA THR A 10 -9.85 -0.41 -3.58
C THR A 10 -10.15 0.17 -4.97
N ASN A 11 -11.41 0.52 -5.25
CA ASN A 11 -11.78 1.11 -6.54
C ASN A 11 -11.05 2.42 -6.82
N THR A 12 -10.89 3.28 -5.81
CA THR A 12 -10.13 4.53 -5.94
C THR A 12 -8.64 4.25 -6.23
N THR A 13 -8.02 3.31 -5.52
CA THR A 13 -6.62 2.91 -5.76
C THR A 13 -6.42 2.45 -7.20
N PHE A 14 -7.24 1.51 -7.68
CA PHE A 14 -7.10 0.99 -9.05
C PHE A 14 -7.34 2.08 -10.09
N LYS A 15 -8.33 2.96 -9.90
CA LYS A 15 -8.56 4.08 -10.80
C LYS A 15 -7.34 5.01 -10.90
N ILE A 16 -6.73 5.35 -9.77
CA ILE A 16 -5.53 6.20 -9.73
C ILE A 16 -4.35 5.47 -10.38
N CYS A 17 -4.09 4.22 -10.02
CA CYS A 17 -2.94 3.48 -10.52
C CYS A 17 -3.06 3.21 -12.03
N ASN A 18 -4.25 2.86 -12.54
CA ASN A 18 -4.51 2.71 -13.96
C ASN A 18 -4.21 4.02 -14.72
N GLY A 19 -4.60 5.17 -14.16
CA GLY A 19 -4.35 6.48 -14.76
C GLY A 19 -2.89 6.89 -14.77
N LEU A 20 -2.13 6.53 -13.72
CA LEU A 20 -0.72 6.91 -13.57
C LEU A 20 0.24 5.94 -14.29
N PHE A 21 -0.06 4.65 -14.29
CA PHE A 21 0.90 3.60 -14.64
C PHE A 21 0.37 2.59 -15.66
N GLY A 22 -0.91 2.66 -16.05
CA GLY A 22 -1.53 1.64 -16.90
C GLY A 22 -1.36 0.25 -16.29
N ASN A 23 -0.89 -0.73 -17.08
CA ASN A 23 -0.72 -2.10 -16.59
C ASN A 23 0.57 -2.32 -15.77
N GLU A 24 1.47 -1.34 -15.68
CA GLU A 24 2.76 -1.52 -15.00
C GLU A 24 2.61 -1.81 -13.51
N HIS A 25 1.57 -1.26 -12.86
CA HIS A 25 1.33 -1.52 -11.44
C HIS A 25 0.89 -2.95 -11.13
N HIS A 26 0.71 -3.83 -12.14
CA HIS A 26 0.45 -5.26 -11.95
C HIS A 26 1.73 -6.11 -11.89
N LYS A 27 2.90 -5.55 -12.20
CA LYS A 27 4.21 -6.21 -12.11
C LYS A 27 4.89 -5.91 -10.78
N SER A 28 5.98 -6.56 -10.44
CA SER A 28 6.65 -6.42 -9.14
C SER A 28 7.68 -5.27 -9.11
N ASN A 29 7.26 -4.12 -9.66
CA ASN A 29 8.06 -2.91 -9.90
C ASN A 29 7.62 -1.73 -9.00
N PRO A 30 8.25 -0.55 -9.09
CA PRO A 30 7.87 0.60 -8.26
C PRO A 30 6.40 1.04 -8.37
N ALA A 31 5.73 0.81 -9.51
CA ALA A 31 4.31 1.13 -9.67
C ALA A 31 3.40 0.22 -8.84
N ASN A 32 3.75 -1.06 -8.68
CA ASN A 32 3.09 -1.94 -7.73
C ASN A 32 3.35 -1.51 -6.29
N ALA A 33 4.60 -1.16 -5.96
CA ALA A 33 4.93 -0.71 -4.61
C ALA A 33 4.10 0.53 -4.21
N PHE A 34 3.93 1.47 -5.14
CA PHE A 34 3.01 2.59 -5.00
C PHE A 34 1.56 2.13 -4.76
N ARG A 35 1.04 1.20 -5.58
CA ARG A 35 -0.33 0.69 -5.48
C ARG A 35 -0.63 0.13 -4.09
N HIS A 36 0.23 -0.75 -3.58
CA HIS A 36 0.06 -1.38 -2.26
C HIS A 36 0.08 -0.35 -1.12
N ALA A 37 1.01 0.61 -1.20
CA ALA A 37 1.10 1.67 -0.22
C ALA A 37 -0.14 2.58 -0.24
N LEU A 38 -0.57 3.03 -1.43
CA LEU A 38 -1.75 3.88 -1.61
C LEU A 38 -3.01 3.16 -1.13
N TRP A 39 -3.16 1.87 -1.46
CA TRP A 39 -4.30 1.08 -1.01
C TRP A 39 -4.44 1.07 0.51
N ASN A 40 -3.34 0.83 1.23
CA ASN A 40 -3.34 0.82 2.69
C ASN A 40 -3.63 2.21 3.27
N VAL A 41 -3.08 3.28 2.68
CA VAL A 41 -3.38 4.65 3.13
C VAL A 41 -4.88 4.96 2.96
N LEU A 42 -5.46 4.65 1.79
CA LEU A 42 -6.86 4.94 1.52
C LEU A 42 -7.80 4.12 2.40
N ILE A 43 -7.53 2.82 2.63
CA ILE A 43 -8.31 2.02 3.59
C ILE A 43 -8.25 2.66 4.98
N CYS A 44 -7.05 3.00 5.46
CA CYS A 44 -6.87 3.61 6.77
C CYS A 44 -7.66 4.94 6.89
N GLN A 45 -7.58 5.80 5.88
CA GLN A 45 -8.30 7.08 5.85
C GLN A 45 -9.82 6.89 5.86
N LYS A 46 -10.37 5.96 5.06
CA LYS A 46 -11.82 5.71 5.05
C LYS A 46 -12.29 5.12 6.39
N VAL A 47 -11.57 4.15 6.94
CA VAL A 47 -11.91 3.56 8.25
C VAL A 47 -11.73 4.56 9.39
N PHE A 48 -10.76 5.47 9.28
CA PHE A 48 -10.54 6.52 10.27
C PHE A 48 -11.72 7.50 10.31
N LYS A 49 -12.33 7.81 9.16
CA LYS A 49 -13.51 8.68 9.12
C LYS A 49 -14.66 8.15 9.99
N GLU A 50 -14.79 6.83 10.11
CA GLU A 50 -15.81 6.18 10.93
C GLU A 50 -15.35 5.93 12.37
N THR A 51 -14.13 5.43 12.57
CA THR A 51 -13.63 5.02 13.89
C THR A 51 -13.08 6.17 14.73
N LYS A 52 -12.62 7.25 14.08
CA LYS A 52 -11.80 8.31 14.66
C LYS A 52 -10.58 7.79 15.44
N ASN A 53 -10.07 6.60 15.09
CA ASN A 53 -8.99 5.94 15.83
C ASN A 53 -7.94 5.37 14.86
N LYS A 54 -6.74 5.95 14.89
CA LYS A 54 -5.64 5.60 13.98
C LYS A 54 -5.24 4.12 14.09
N GLN A 55 -5.11 3.61 15.32
CA GLN A 55 -4.69 2.23 15.57
C GLN A 55 -5.73 1.23 15.05
N LYS A 56 -7.02 1.49 15.28
CA LYS A 56 -8.12 0.67 14.73
C LYS A 56 -8.12 0.68 13.20
N SER A 57 -7.89 1.82 12.57
CA SER A 57 -7.78 1.94 11.12
C SER A 57 -6.63 1.11 10.54
N VAL A 58 -5.44 1.24 11.12
CA VAL A 58 -4.24 0.49 10.72
C VAL A 58 -4.45 -1.01 10.90
N PHE A 59 -4.96 -1.42 12.06
CA PHE A 59 -5.21 -2.82 12.36
C PHE A 59 -6.26 -3.44 11.41
N PHE A 60 -7.30 -2.70 11.08
CA PHE A 60 -8.29 -3.15 10.11
C PHE A 60 -7.70 -3.25 8.69
N ALA A 61 -6.94 -2.24 8.25
CA ALA A 61 -6.28 -2.25 6.95
C ALA A 61 -5.33 -3.44 6.80
N GLN A 62 -4.55 -3.73 7.84
CA GLN A 62 -3.70 -4.91 7.88
C GLN A 62 -4.51 -6.20 7.76
N LYS A 63 -5.53 -6.40 8.59
CA LYS A 63 -6.36 -7.62 8.53
C LYS A 63 -6.98 -7.86 7.17
N MET A 64 -7.46 -6.81 6.51
CA MET A 64 -8.08 -6.93 5.18
C MET A 64 -7.05 -7.22 4.09
N THR A 65 -5.89 -6.54 4.12
CA THR A 65 -4.86 -6.73 3.08
C THR A 65 -4.12 -8.05 3.27
N ASP A 66 -3.79 -8.44 4.49
CA ASP A 66 -3.20 -9.77 4.80
C ASP A 66 -4.14 -10.91 4.37
N LEU A 67 -5.46 -10.75 4.49
CA LEU A 67 -6.42 -11.75 3.99
C LEU A 67 -6.45 -11.77 2.46
N TYR A 68 -6.40 -10.61 1.81
CA TYR A 68 -6.39 -10.52 0.35
C TYR A 68 -5.15 -11.22 -0.25
N GLU A 69 -3.95 -10.92 0.27
CA GLU A 69 -2.71 -11.55 -0.25
C GLU A 69 -2.69 -13.07 -0.05
N LYS A 70 -3.26 -13.58 1.05
CA LYS A 70 -3.39 -15.03 1.27
C LYS A 70 -4.29 -15.72 0.25
N VAL A 71 -5.26 -14.99 -0.31
CA VAL A 71 -6.23 -15.53 -1.28
C VAL A 71 -5.71 -15.41 -2.71
N THR A 72 -4.81 -14.46 -3.01
CA THR A 72 -4.22 -14.29 -4.34
C THR A 72 -3.18 -15.35 -4.70
N GLN A 73 -2.61 -16.05 -3.72
CA GLN A 73 -1.65 -17.15 -3.92
C GLN A 73 -0.44 -16.73 -4.76
N ASN A 74 0.10 -15.53 -4.49
CA ASN A 74 1.32 -15.04 -5.13
C ASN A 74 2.54 -15.92 -4.79
N GLU A 75 3.59 -15.83 -5.60
CA GLU A 75 4.89 -16.40 -5.25
C GLU A 75 5.42 -15.78 -3.94
N PRO A 76 6.19 -16.52 -3.12
CA PRO A 76 6.57 -16.06 -1.77
C PRO A 76 7.33 -14.72 -1.74
N MET A 77 8.10 -14.41 -2.78
CA MET A 77 8.86 -13.16 -2.88
C MET A 77 7.95 -11.97 -3.20
N ASP A 78 6.99 -12.17 -4.11
CA ASP A 78 5.97 -11.18 -4.46
C ASP A 78 5.04 -10.90 -3.28
N GLU A 79 4.57 -11.94 -2.59
CA GLU A 79 3.78 -11.79 -1.36
C GLU A 79 4.56 -11.01 -0.29
N ALA A 80 5.84 -11.31 -0.08
CA ALA A 80 6.67 -10.59 0.89
C ALA A 80 6.83 -9.10 0.53
N MET A 81 7.03 -8.78 -0.75
CA MET A 81 7.09 -7.40 -1.25
C MET A 81 5.76 -6.67 -1.05
N ASP A 82 4.64 -7.30 -1.42
CA ASP A 82 3.30 -6.73 -1.29
C ASP A 82 2.95 -6.46 0.18
N LEU A 83 3.21 -7.42 1.08
CA LEU A 83 3.01 -7.26 2.53
C LEU A 83 3.89 -6.15 3.12
N HIS A 84 5.14 -6.03 2.67
CA HIS A 84 6.06 -4.97 3.08
C HIS A 84 5.53 -3.59 2.66
N ASN A 85 5.18 -3.42 1.38
CA ASN A 85 4.67 -2.16 0.85
C ASN A 85 3.30 -1.80 1.46
N ASN A 86 2.47 -2.80 1.75
CA ASN A 86 1.24 -2.64 2.54
C ASN A 86 1.56 -2.03 3.93
N ALA A 87 2.56 -2.55 4.63
CA ALA A 87 2.98 -2.04 5.93
C ALA A 87 3.52 -0.60 5.85
N VAL A 88 4.35 -0.29 4.83
CA VAL A 88 4.85 1.06 4.59
C VAL A 88 3.70 2.04 4.36
N GLY A 89 2.67 1.66 3.60
CA GLY A 89 1.46 2.47 3.43
C GLY A 89 0.77 2.81 4.76
N ARG A 90 0.63 1.83 5.66
CA ARG A 90 0.05 2.05 7.00
C ARG A 90 0.92 2.98 7.86
N ILE A 91 2.24 2.85 7.78
CA ILE A 91 3.18 3.77 8.45
C ILE A 91 3.03 5.20 7.89
N CYS A 92 2.91 5.34 6.57
CA CYS A 92 2.70 6.63 5.92
C CYS A 92 1.42 7.31 6.41
N PHE A 93 0.32 6.56 6.56
CA PHE A 93 -0.93 7.05 7.13
C PHE A 93 -0.77 7.56 8.57
N LEU A 94 -0.08 6.81 9.42
CA LEU A 94 0.14 7.21 10.82
C LEU A 94 0.85 8.57 10.93
N ASN A 95 1.84 8.78 10.04
CA ASN A 95 2.71 9.94 10.02
C ASN A 95 2.16 11.15 9.23
N ASN A 96 1.16 10.98 8.36
CA ASN A 96 0.70 12.04 7.45
C ASN A 96 -0.84 12.10 7.31
N LEU A 97 -1.57 12.03 8.42
CA LEU A 97 -3.05 11.96 8.41
C LEU A 97 -3.72 13.19 7.76
N ASP A 98 -3.09 14.36 7.86
CA ASP A 98 -3.71 15.64 7.49
C ASP A 98 -3.62 15.94 5.99
N LYS A 99 -2.94 15.07 5.23
CA LYS A 99 -2.82 15.21 3.78
C LYS A 99 -4.13 14.88 3.08
N ASN A 100 -4.49 15.71 2.11
CA ASN A 100 -5.57 15.40 1.18
C ASN A 100 -5.14 14.28 0.19
N GLU A 101 -6.05 13.89 -0.70
CA GLU A 101 -5.80 12.79 -1.65
C GLU A 101 -4.63 13.11 -2.61
N GLU A 102 -4.57 14.32 -3.16
CA GLU A 102 -3.51 14.75 -4.07
C GLU A 102 -2.15 14.79 -3.36
N GLU A 103 -2.10 15.36 -2.16
CA GLU A 103 -0.88 15.39 -1.35
C GLU A 103 -0.40 13.98 -0.95
N THR A 104 -1.34 13.07 -0.71
CA THR A 104 -1.07 11.65 -0.44
C THR A 104 -0.46 10.99 -1.67
N ILE A 105 -1.05 11.19 -2.85
CA ILE A 105 -0.56 10.66 -4.12
C ILE A 105 0.85 11.17 -4.41
N ASN A 106 1.06 12.49 -4.37
CA ASN A 106 2.35 13.12 -4.64
C ASN A 106 3.43 12.62 -3.66
N PHE A 107 3.08 12.45 -2.38
CA PHE A 107 4.00 11.92 -1.38
C PHE A 107 4.40 10.47 -1.68
N LEU A 108 3.43 9.61 -2.03
CA LEU A 108 3.70 8.22 -2.35
C LEU A 108 4.42 8.03 -3.70
N GLN A 109 4.17 8.90 -4.69
CA GLN A 109 4.91 8.88 -5.96
C GLN A 109 6.39 9.16 -5.73
N LYS A 110 6.72 10.22 -4.98
CA LYS A 110 8.10 10.51 -4.58
C LYS A 110 8.73 9.34 -3.81
N LYS A 111 7.94 8.63 -3.00
CA LYS A 111 8.42 7.46 -2.29
C LYS A 111 8.67 6.26 -3.21
N ALA A 112 7.86 6.10 -4.25
CA ALA A 112 8.02 5.06 -5.26
C ALA A 112 9.20 5.34 -6.20
N GLU A 113 9.45 6.60 -6.56
CA GLU A 113 10.65 7.03 -7.30
C GLU A 113 11.95 6.66 -6.55
N ASN A 114 11.92 6.66 -5.22
CA ASN A 114 13.02 6.28 -4.35
C ASN A 114 12.91 4.84 -3.82
N ALA A 115 12.02 4.01 -4.40
CA ALA A 115 11.87 2.62 -3.99
C ALA A 115 13.17 1.84 -4.21
N GLN A 116 13.46 0.92 -3.30
CA GLN A 116 14.71 0.15 -3.32
C GLN A 116 14.48 -1.20 -3.99
N LYS A 117 15.36 -1.57 -4.93
CA LYS A 117 15.38 -2.92 -5.47
C LYS A 117 15.94 -3.86 -4.41
N VAL A 118 15.29 -4.99 -4.20
CA VAL A 118 15.74 -6.03 -3.27
C VAL A 118 15.72 -7.38 -3.96
N VAL A 119 16.65 -8.25 -3.58
CA VAL A 119 16.75 -9.62 -4.10
C VAL A 119 16.55 -10.68 -3.02
N THR A 120 16.49 -10.27 -1.74
CA THR A 120 16.15 -11.17 -0.62
C THR A 120 15.13 -10.56 0.34
N ILE A 121 14.40 -11.43 1.04
CA ILE A 121 13.47 -11.02 2.11
C ILE A 121 14.22 -10.35 3.28
N ASP A 122 15.46 -10.74 3.55
CA ASP A 122 16.23 -10.14 4.64
C ASP A 122 16.70 -8.71 4.33
N GLU A 123 16.88 -8.36 3.05
CA GLU A 123 17.04 -6.96 2.63
C GLU A 123 15.77 -6.15 2.85
N MET A 124 14.59 -6.69 2.51
CA MET A 124 13.30 -6.03 2.74
C MET A 124 13.12 -5.65 4.22
N LYS A 125 13.42 -6.57 5.13
CA LYS A 125 13.29 -6.36 6.60
C LYS A 125 14.15 -5.21 7.12
N LYS A 126 15.23 -4.85 6.44
CA LYS A 126 16.10 -3.71 6.80
C LYS A 126 15.53 -2.37 6.32
N LEU A 127 14.58 -2.38 5.40
CA LEU A 127 14.01 -1.22 4.71
C LEU A 127 12.59 -0.88 5.19
N GLN A 128 12.33 -1.00 6.49
CA GLN A 128 10.97 -0.91 7.08
C GLN A 128 10.20 0.39 6.78
N LYS A 129 10.90 1.45 6.40
CA LYS A 129 10.31 2.74 6.06
C LYS A 129 10.32 3.03 4.56
N GLU A 130 10.96 2.22 3.74
CA GLU A 130 11.07 2.44 2.29
C GLU A 130 10.22 1.46 1.51
N LEU A 131 9.69 1.93 0.37
CA LEU A 131 9.05 1.04 -0.58
C LEU A 131 10.12 0.18 -1.25
N VAL A 132 9.76 -1.06 -1.57
CA VAL A 132 10.66 -2.03 -2.19
C VAL A 132 10.03 -2.65 -3.44
N TYR A 133 10.88 -3.10 -4.36
CA TYR A 133 10.46 -3.81 -5.56
C TYR A 133 11.46 -4.91 -5.92
N ILE A 134 11.04 -5.90 -6.71
CA ILE A 134 11.86 -7.10 -7.00
C ILE A 134 12.10 -7.32 -8.51
N SER A 135 11.29 -6.72 -9.38
CA SER A 135 11.45 -6.77 -10.84
C SER A 135 11.38 -5.37 -11.46
N GLY A 136 12.14 -5.13 -12.52
CA GLY A 136 12.03 -3.92 -13.36
C GLY A 136 11.10 -4.18 -14.53
#